data_AF-A0A8J7J8K8-F1
#
_entry.id   AF-A0A8J7J8K8-F1
#
_cell.length_a   1.000
_cell.length_b   1.000
_cell.length_c   1.000
_cell.angle_alpha   90.00
_cell.angle_beta   90.00
_cell.angle_gamma   90.00
#
_symmetry.space_group_name_H-M   'P 1'
#
loop_
_entity.id
_entity.type
_entity.pdbx_description
1 polymer ?
#
loop_
_entity_poly.entity_id
_entity_poly.type
_entity_poly.pdbx_seq_one_letter_code
_entity_poly.pdbx_strand_id
1 'polypeptide(L)'
;MQTRNKILDDISQLMTNAMGVAQGARDEAETAMKSLLDRWLADRDLVTREEFDAVRAMAQKAREENEALSARMSALEAASAKPKAAPRAKAAPKSKPKPKA
;
A
#
# COMPACT_ATOMS: atom_id res chain seq x y z
N MET A 1 -44.75 -57.81 -31.66
CA MET A 1 -44.79 -56.37 -31.28
C MET A 1 -43.85 -56.18 -30.10
N GLN A 2 -42.68 -55.52 -30.22
CA GLN A 2 -41.84 -54.99 -29.09
C GLN A 2 -40.64 -54.10 -29.52
N THR A 3 -40.47 -53.75 -30.81
CA THR A 3 -39.28 -53.03 -31.30
C THR A 3 -39.27 -51.52 -31.05
N ARG A 4 -40.42 -50.91 -30.70
CA ARG A 4 -40.55 -49.45 -30.59
C ARG A 4 -39.99 -48.85 -29.29
N ASN A 5 -39.73 -49.67 -28.27
CA ASN A 5 -39.22 -49.21 -26.97
C ASN A 5 -37.69 -49.26 -26.83
N LYS A 6 -36.97 -50.09 -27.60
CA LYS A 6 -35.51 -50.27 -27.41
C LYS A 6 -34.68 -49.03 -27.78
N ILE A 7 -35.01 -48.37 -28.90
CA ILE A 7 -34.27 -47.18 -29.35
C ILE A 7 -34.45 -46.01 -28.38
N LEU A 8 -35.65 -45.86 -27.80
CA LEU A 8 -35.93 -44.82 -26.80
C LEU A 8 -35.26 -45.13 -25.46
N ASP A 9 -35.17 -46.40 -25.07
CA ASP A 9 -34.49 -46.87 -23.86
C ASP A 9 -32.97 -46.67 -23.97
N ASP A 10 -32.37 -47.04 -25.11
CA ASP A 10 -30.94 -46.81 -25.39
C ASP A 10 -30.58 -45.32 -25.37
N ILE A 11 -31.45 -44.45 -25.92
CA ILE A 11 -31.25 -42.99 -25.84
C ILE A 11 -31.37 -42.47 -24.40
N SER A 12 -32.31 -43.02 -23.62
CA SER A 12 -32.50 -42.63 -22.22
C SER A 12 -31.31 -43.07 -21.35
N GLN A 13 -30.78 -44.26 -21.62
CA GLN A 13 -29.59 -44.78 -20.96
C GLN A 13 -28.34 -44.01 -21.37
N LEU A 14 -28.20 -43.66 -22.66
CA LEU A 14 -27.13 -42.78 -23.14
C LEU A 14 -27.23 -41.38 -22.55
N MET A 15 -28.42 -40.78 -22.45
CA MET A 15 -28.59 -39.48 -21.80
C MET A 15 -28.25 -39.52 -20.30
N THR A 16 -28.65 -40.58 -19.61
CA THR A 16 -28.33 -40.74 -18.17
C THR A 16 -26.82 -40.92 -17.97
N ASN A 17 -26.18 -41.74 -18.80
CA ASN A 17 -24.72 -41.93 -18.79
C ASN A 17 -23.97 -40.64 -19.16
N ALA A 18 -24.45 -39.92 -20.18
CA ALA A 18 -23.87 -38.66 -20.62
C ALA A 18 -24.04 -37.55 -19.58
N MET A 19 -25.15 -37.52 -18.84
CA MET A 19 -25.35 -36.55 -17.76
C MET A 19 -24.38 -36.79 -16.60
N GLY A 20 -24.08 -38.05 -16.25
CA GLY A 20 -23.05 -38.38 -15.27
C GLY A 20 -21.63 -37.96 -15.70
N VAL A 21 -21.27 -38.18 -16.97
CA VAL A 21 -19.98 -37.74 -17.54
C VAL A 21 -19.90 -36.22 -17.63
N ALA A 22 -20.98 -35.54 -18.03
CA ALA A 22 -21.02 -34.08 -18.11
C ALA A 22 -20.87 -33.42 -16.73
N GLN A 23 -21.43 -34.02 -15.68
CA GLN A 23 -21.26 -33.53 -14.32
C GLN A 23 -19.81 -33.72 -13.83
N GLY A 24 -19.20 -34.88 -14.07
CA GLY A 24 -17.78 -35.10 -13.75
C GLY A 24 -16.84 -34.16 -14.54
N ALA A 25 -17.10 -33.98 -15.84
CA ALA A 25 -16.35 -33.05 -16.69
C ALA A 25 -16.50 -31.59 -16.23
N ARG A 26 -17.67 -31.21 -15.69
CA ARG A 26 -17.88 -29.88 -15.11
C ARG A 26 -17.04 -29.69 -13.85
N ASP A 27 -17.00 -30.67 -12.96
CA ASP A 27 -16.24 -30.59 -11.71
C ASP A 27 -14.72 -30.54 -11.99
N GLU A 28 -14.25 -31.29 -12.98
CA GLU A 28 -12.86 -31.25 -13.47
C GLU A 28 -12.53 -29.91 -14.13
N ALA A 29 -13.43 -29.38 -14.96
CA ALA A 29 -13.25 -28.07 -15.59
C ALA A 29 -13.22 -26.94 -14.56
N GLU A 30 -14.04 -27.01 -13.52
CA GLU A 30 -14.05 -26.00 -12.44
C GLU A 30 -12.74 -26.04 -11.65
N THR A 31 -12.22 -27.23 -11.35
CA THR A 31 -10.93 -27.42 -10.68
C THR A 31 -9.78 -26.89 -11.53
N ALA A 32 -9.76 -27.22 -12.81
CA ALA A 32 -8.76 -26.74 -13.76
C ALA A 32 -8.81 -25.20 -13.89
N MET A 33 -10.02 -24.63 -13.98
CA MET A 33 -10.21 -23.18 -14.08
C MET A 33 -9.72 -22.46 -12.82
N LYS A 34 -10.02 -22.98 -11.61
CA LYS A 34 -9.50 -22.45 -10.35
C LYS A 34 -7.98 -22.48 -10.30
N SER A 35 -7.37 -23.60 -10.70
CA SER A 35 -5.90 -23.72 -10.74
C SER A 35 -5.25 -22.75 -11.73
N LEU A 36 -5.88 -22.53 -12.89
CA LEU A 36 -5.42 -21.53 -13.87
C LEU A 36 -5.54 -20.10 -13.34
N LEU A 37 -6.64 -19.79 -12.65
CA LEU A 37 -6.85 -18.50 -11.98
C LEU A 37 -5.80 -18.27 -10.89
N ASP A 38 -5.59 -19.24 -10.00
CA ASP A 38 -4.60 -19.13 -8.92
C ASP A 38 -3.20 -18.89 -9.46
N ARG A 39 -2.81 -19.63 -10.51
CA ARG A 39 -1.51 -19.45 -11.16
C ARG A 39 -1.41 -18.10 -11.86
N TRP A 40 -2.47 -17.68 -12.56
CA TRP A 40 -2.51 -16.36 -13.19
C TRP A 40 -2.42 -15.24 -12.14
N LEU A 41 -3.10 -15.33 -11.01
CA LEU A 41 -3.00 -14.36 -9.93
C LEU A 41 -1.60 -14.36 -9.29
N ALA A 42 -0.95 -15.52 -9.15
CA ALA A 42 0.40 -15.62 -8.63
C ALA A 42 1.46 -15.04 -9.59
N ASP A 43 1.25 -15.20 -10.91
CA ASP A 43 2.13 -14.67 -11.95
C ASP A 43 1.98 -13.14 -12.16
N ARG A 44 0.93 -12.55 -11.59
CA ARG A 44 0.73 -11.10 -11.57
C ARG A 44 1.27 -10.65 -10.23
N ASP A 45 2.27 -9.76 -10.21
CA ASP A 45 2.92 -9.22 -9.00
C ASP A 45 1.93 -8.44 -8.10
N LEU A 46 0.96 -9.15 -7.51
CA LEU A 46 -0.11 -8.62 -6.69
C LEU A 46 0.39 -8.58 -5.24
N VAL A 47 0.27 -7.41 -4.64
CA VAL A 47 0.58 -7.23 -3.23
C VAL A 47 -0.58 -7.77 -2.41
N THR A 48 -0.29 -8.62 -1.43
CA THR A 48 -1.34 -9.11 -0.54
C THR A 48 -1.92 -7.96 0.29
N ARG A 49 -3.16 -8.12 0.75
CA ARG A 49 -3.81 -7.11 1.59
C ARG A 49 -2.99 -6.80 2.85
N GLU A 50 -2.40 -7.83 3.45
CA GLU A 50 -1.60 -7.71 4.68
C GLU A 50 -0.29 -6.95 4.45
N GLU A 51 0.44 -7.26 3.37
CA GLU A 51 1.65 -6.51 3.00
C GLU A 51 1.34 -5.05 2.69
N PHE A 52 0.23 -4.79 1.99
CA PHE A 52 -0.22 -3.44 1.72
C PHE A 52 -0.51 -2.66 3.01
N ASP A 53 -1.25 -3.26 3.95
CA ASP A 53 -1.59 -2.62 5.21
C ASP A 53 -0.34 -2.40 6.09
N ALA A 54 0.62 -3.33 6.08
CA ALA A 54 1.91 -3.19 6.76
C ALA A 54 2.74 -2.02 6.21
N VAL A 55 2.88 -1.93 4.89
CA VAL A 55 3.62 -0.83 4.23
C VAL A 55 2.89 0.50 4.43
N ARG A 56 1.56 0.51 4.39
CA ARG A 56 0.76 1.70 4.66
C ARG A 56 1.00 2.24 6.08
N ALA A 57 0.98 1.36 7.09
CA ALA A 57 1.26 1.73 8.46
C ALA A 57 2.70 2.26 8.63
N MET A 58 3.68 1.60 8.00
CA MET A 58 5.07 2.06 7.98
C MET A 58 5.21 3.43 7.34
N ALA A 59 4.54 3.66 6.21
CA ALA A 59 4.59 4.94 5.49
C ALA A 59 3.95 6.08 6.30
N GLN A 60 2.85 5.81 7.02
CA GLN A 60 2.22 6.77 7.92
C GLN A 60 3.17 7.15 9.05
N LYS A 61 3.70 6.15 9.76
CA LYS A 61 4.67 6.37 10.85
C LYS A 61 5.89 7.14 10.38
N ALA A 62 6.43 6.81 9.20
CA ALA A 62 7.57 7.51 8.63
C ALA A 62 7.26 8.99 8.34
N ARG A 63 6.04 9.34 7.90
CA ARG A 63 5.65 10.74 7.70
C ARG A 63 5.57 11.51 9.01
N GLU A 64 4.96 10.91 10.03
CA GLU A 64 4.87 11.51 11.36
C GLU A 64 6.26 11.75 11.98
N GLU A 65 7.14 10.76 11.88
CA GLU A 65 8.52 10.88 12.35
C GLU A 65 9.31 11.94 11.55
N ASN A 66 9.07 12.05 10.24
CA ASN A 66 9.73 13.06 9.39
C ASN A 66 9.29 14.48 9.77
N GLU A 67 8.00 14.71 10.02
CA GLU A 67 7.51 15.99 10.52
C GLU A 67 8.12 16.34 11.89
N ALA A 68 8.20 15.38 12.80
CA ALA A 68 8.83 15.58 14.11
C ALA A 68 10.33 15.90 14.00
N LEU A 69 11.06 15.20 13.11
CA LEU A 69 12.47 15.47 12.85
C LEU A 69 12.68 16.83 12.18
N SER A 70 11.82 17.21 11.23
CA SER A 70 11.86 18.52 10.57
C SER A 70 11.67 19.67 11.57
N ALA A 71 10.73 19.51 12.52
CA ALA A 71 10.53 20.46 13.60
C ALA A 71 11.77 20.57 14.51
N ARG A 72 12.39 19.44 14.85
CA ARG A 72 13.63 19.41 15.65
C ARG A 72 14.79 20.08 14.91
N MET A 73 14.96 19.81 13.62
CA MET A 73 16.00 20.42 12.79
C MET A 73 15.81 21.93 12.73
N SER A 74 14.59 22.41 12.47
CA SER A 74 14.26 23.84 12.46
C SER A 74 14.60 24.53 13.78
N ALA A 75 14.29 23.90 14.91
CA ALA A 75 14.61 24.43 16.24
C ALA A 75 16.13 24.51 16.50
N LEU A 76 16.87 23.48 16.10
CA LEU A 76 18.33 23.44 16.24
C LEU A 76 19.03 24.44 15.32
N GLU A 77 18.55 24.59 14.09
CA GLU A 77 19.04 25.59 13.14
C GLU A 77 18.80 27.01 13.65
N ALA A 78 17.61 27.28 14.20
CA ALA A 78 17.30 28.57 14.82
C ALA A 78 18.18 28.86 16.06
N ALA A 79 18.47 27.85 16.87
CA ALA A 79 19.37 27.98 18.03
C ALA A 79 20.85 28.15 17.63
N SER A 80 21.26 27.55 16.51
CA SER A 80 22.63 27.60 16.00
C SER A 80 22.92 28.84 15.16
N ALA A 81 21.88 29.54 14.68
CA ALA A 81 22.02 30.84 14.06
C ALA A 81 22.54 31.87 15.08
N LYS A 82 23.86 32.10 15.09
CA LYS A 82 24.51 33.14 15.92
C LYS A 82 23.74 34.46 15.76
N PRO A 83 23.41 35.16 16.86
CA PRO A 83 22.79 36.47 16.75
C PRO A 83 23.74 37.38 15.99
N LYS A 84 23.27 37.93 14.87
CA LYS A 84 23.95 39.01 14.13
C LYS A 84 24.28 40.07 15.16
N ALA A 85 25.58 40.30 15.38
CA ALA A 85 26.08 41.24 16.37
C ALA A 85 25.32 42.57 16.25
N ALA A 86 24.66 42.97 17.34
CA ALA A 86 23.97 44.26 17.42
C ALA A 86 24.94 45.38 17.03
N PRO A 87 24.50 46.41 16.29
CA PRO A 87 25.38 47.52 15.95
C PRO A 87 25.81 48.17 17.26
N ARG A 88 27.12 48.17 17.54
CA ARG A 88 27.71 48.94 18.64
C ARG A 88 27.33 50.41 18.42
N ALA A 89 26.29 50.87 19.11
CA ALA A 89 26.01 52.28 19.26
C ALA A 89 27.25 52.93 19.90
N LYS A 90 27.86 53.85 19.16
CA LYS A 90 29.10 54.55 19.47
C LYS A 90 28.99 55.18 20.87
N ALA A 91 29.92 54.82 21.75
CA ALA A 91 30.08 55.49 23.04
C ALA A 91 30.34 57.00 22.80
N ALA A 92 29.53 57.85 23.45
CA ALA A 92 29.62 59.30 23.36
C ALA A 92 30.96 59.82 23.93
N PRO A 93 31.57 60.86 23.33
CA PRO A 93 32.75 61.50 23.90
C PRO A 93 32.36 62.32 25.14
N LYS A 94 33.00 62.01 26.28
CA LYS A 94 32.88 62.75 27.55
C LYS A 94 33.38 64.18 27.37
N SER A 95 32.49 65.17 27.41
CA SER A 95 32.85 66.58 27.53
C SER A 95 33.39 66.85 28.94
N LYS A 96 34.66 67.27 29.02
CA LYS A 96 35.33 67.70 30.27
C LYS A 96 34.66 68.95 30.84
N PRO A 97 34.59 69.13 32.17
CA PRO A 97 34.07 70.35 32.78
C PRO A 97 35.11 71.49 32.64
N LYS A 98 34.68 72.67 32.22
CA LYS A 98 35.52 73.89 32.17
C LYS A 98 35.76 74.43 33.59
N PRO A 99 36.95 74.98 33.89
CA PRO A 99 37.23 75.62 35.17
C PRO A 99 36.60 77.02 35.20
N LYS A 100 36.21 77.44 36.41
CA LYS A 100 35.67 78.77 36.73
C LYS A 100 36.76 79.85 36.58
N ALA A 101 36.42 80.95 35.92
CA ALA A 101 36.98 82.28 36.11
C ALA A 101 35.90 83.29 35.72
#